data_AF-A0A0F9Z7S2-F1
#
_entry.id   AF-A0A0F9Z7S2-F1
#
_cell.length_a   1.000
_cell.length_b   1.000
_cell.length_c   1.000
_cell.angle_alpha   90.00
_cell.angle_beta   90.00
_cell.angle_gamma   90.00
#
_symmetry.space_group_name_H-M   'P 1'
#
loop_
_entity.id
_entity.type
_entity.pdbx_description
1 polymer ?
#
loop_
_entity_poly.entity_id
_entity_poly.type
_entity_poly.pdbx_seq_one_letter_code
_entity_poly.pdbx_strand_id
1 'polypeptide(L)'
;MSPKEPIDVPSFAATQLALLDQELQSEIQETSSLISNHSPTGLQRAGLAITNLTISSQRTGLGGKTVLELSPDSATSSTGELPEHGIRTGDIVLVAEQPAGSAKKREVKELERKGARGVVTKVQRAAVNVALDEGKDEVVFAGRVWMVKLADEVTYRRMNQTMEKLQKMGEAEYSSFIRVLFGLSSPSPVPQDLTTSDEVGNIEWIDPTLNDSQKDAIKFALASREVALIHGPPGTGKTHTLIELILQMIKREQRILVCGPSNISVDNIVERLSPHKIPILRLGHPARLLPSVLNHSLDVLTQTSEAGAIVKDVRAEMDAKQASIKKTKSGKERKAIYTDLKELRKEYRERERRCVSNLVGGSKVVLATLHGAGGFQLRNEQFDVVIIDEASQALEAQCWVPLLSAKKVVCAGDHLQLPPTIKSLNSKVKAKSKGGDDNASPVIRGMTLETTLFDRLLALHGPAIKRMLTTQYRMHEKIMRFPSDELYDSKLIAADAVKARLLKDLEYDVENNEDTTEPVIFIDTQGGDFPERNEDDDKENPKKGSLHGESKSNEMEAALVRLHVK
;
A
#
# COMPACT_ATOMS: atom_id res chain seq x y z
N MET A 1 -9.49 7.64 21.97
CA MET A 1 -8.34 8.26 22.66
C MET A 1 -7.27 7.18 22.79
N SER A 2 -6.06 7.46 22.28
CA SER A 2 -4.93 6.54 22.39
C SER A 2 -4.59 6.24 23.85
N PRO A 3 -4.31 4.99 24.22
CA PRO A 3 -3.90 4.65 25.58
C PRO A 3 -2.59 5.35 25.95
N LYS A 4 -2.58 6.01 27.12
CA LYS A 4 -1.39 6.66 27.71
C LYS A 4 -0.62 5.74 28.65
N GLU A 5 -1.11 4.52 28.83
CA GLU A 5 -0.55 3.53 29.74
C GLU A 5 0.12 2.40 28.95
N PRO A 6 1.08 1.69 29.57
CA PRO A 6 1.67 0.49 28.98
C PRO A 6 0.60 -0.52 28.57
N ILE A 7 0.81 -1.18 27.44
CA ILE A 7 -0.13 -2.14 26.89
C ILE A 7 0.51 -3.52 26.88
N ASP A 8 -0.23 -4.50 27.41
CA ASP A 8 0.14 -5.90 27.28
C ASP A 8 0.10 -6.35 25.80
N VAL A 9 1.19 -6.97 25.33
CA VAL A 9 1.38 -7.32 23.91
C VAL A 9 0.31 -8.33 23.43
N PRO A 10 0.04 -9.45 24.15
CA PRO A 10 -1.06 -10.34 23.82
C PRO A 10 -2.43 -9.68 23.75
N SER A 11 -2.74 -8.81 24.71
CA SER A 11 -4.02 -8.10 24.76
C SER A 11 -4.18 -7.12 23.60
N PHE A 12 -3.10 -6.42 23.22
CA PHE A 12 -3.07 -5.59 22.01
C PHE A 12 -3.35 -6.42 20.76
N ALA A 13 -2.61 -7.52 20.59
CA ALA A 13 -2.74 -8.38 19.42
C ALA A 13 -4.14 -8.99 19.29
N ALA A 14 -4.72 -9.47 20.40
CA ALA A 14 -6.09 -9.98 20.45
C ALA A 14 -7.12 -8.91 20.06
N THR A 15 -6.91 -7.68 20.52
CA THR A 15 -7.77 -6.54 20.19
C THR A 15 -7.70 -6.20 18.71
N GLN A 16 -6.48 -6.11 18.14
CA GLN A 16 -6.28 -5.87 16.72
C GLN A 16 -6.88 -6.97 15.86
N LEU A 17 -6.72 -8.25 16.22
CA LEU A 17 -7.35 -9.38 15.51
C LEU A 17 -8.88 -9.25 15.46
N ALA A 18 -9.50 -8.90 16.60
CA ALA A 18 -10.95 -8.73 16.67
C ALA A 18 -11.45 -7.55 15.84
N LEU A 19 -10.69 -6.45 15.80
CA LEU A 19 -11.00 -5.27 14.99
C LEU A 19 -10.82 -5.55 13.49
N LEU A 20 -9.72 -6.21 13.11
CA LEU A 20 -9.45 -6.60 11.72
C LEU A 20 -10.48 -7.60 11.18
N ASP A 21 -10.95 -8.53 12.00
CA ASP A 21 -12.05 -9.43 11.61
C ASP A 21 -13.34 -8.66 11.34
N GLN A 22 -13.70 -7.69 12.18
CA GLN A 22 -14.88 -6.85 11.95
C GLN A 22 -14.79 -6.05 10.65
N GLU A 23 -13.64 -5.42 10.39
CA GLU A 23 -13.38 -4.70 9.16
C GLU A 23 -13.46 -5.63 7.93
N LEU A 24 -12.83 -6.81 8.00
CA LEU A 24 -12.89 -7.81 6.93
C LEU A 24 -14.33 -8.30 6.68
N GLN A 25 -15.11 -8.58 7.74
CA GLN A 25 -16.51 -8.98 7.58
C GLN A 25 -17.34 -7.87 6.95
N SER A 26 -17.09 -6.60 7.29
CA SER A 26 -17.75 -5.45 6.67
C SER A 26 -17.43 -5.36 5.18
N GLU A 27 -16.15 -5.48 4.81
CA GLU A 27 -15.69 -5.46 3.41
C GLU A 27 -16.22 -6.64 2.60
N ILE A 28 -16.23 -7.85 3.18
CA ILE A 28 -16.80 -9.05 2.55
C ILE A 28 -18.31 -8.90 2.38
N GLN A 29 -19.03 -8.40 3.39
CA GLN A 29 -20.48 -8.23 3.31
C GLN A 29 -20.86 -7.23 2.21
N GLU A 30 -20.15 -6.10 2.14
CA GLU A 30 -20.33 -5.11 1.09
C GLU A 30 -20.05 -5.72 -0.30
N THR A 31 -18.87 -6.34 -0.47
CA THR A 31 -18.45 -6.94 -1.74
C THR A 31 -19.38 -8.08 -2.17
N SER A 32 -19.78 -8.95 -1.24
CA SER A 32 -20.70 -10.06 -1.51
C SER A 32 -22.12 -9.57 -1.82
N SER A 33 -22.58 -8.49 -1.18
CA SER A 33 -23.86 -7.86 -1.51
C SER A 33 -23.82 -7.33 -2.94
N LEU A 34 -22.75 -6.63 -3.30
CA LEU A 34 -22.53 -6.11 -4.66
C LEU A 34 -22.54 -7.24 -5.70
N ILE A 35 -21.76 -8.31 -5.48
CA ILE A 35 -21.66 -9.44 -6.43
C ILE A 35 -22.98 -10.21 -6.54
N SER A 36 -23.67 -10.48 -5.43
CA SER A 36 -24.84 -11.37 -5.43
C SER A 36 -26.16 -10.72 -5.85
N ASN A 37 -26.23 -9.39 -5.82
CA ASN A 37 -27.42 -8.62 -6.17
C ASN A 37 -27.38 -8.01 -7.58
N HIS A 38 -26.23 -8.04 -8.26
CA HIS A 38 -26.08 -7.47 -9.60
C HIS A 38 -25.82 -8.55 -10.65
N SER A 39 -26.34 -8.33 -11.86
CA SER A 39 -25.98 -9.15 -13.02
C SER A 39 -24.51 -8.92 -13.40
N PRO A 40 -23.86 -9.83 -14.15
CA PRO A 40 -22.50 -9.60 -14.68
C PRO A 40 -22.37 -8.27 -15.46
N THR A 41 -23.41 -7.89 -16.19
CA THR A 41 -23.48 -6.59 -16.90
C THR A 41 -23.62 -5.40 -15.95
N GLY A 42 -24.34 -5.54 -14.83
CA GLY A 42 -24.41 -4.53 -13.78
C GLY A 42 -23.07 -4.33 -13.09
N LEU A 43 -22.36 -5.41 -12.76
CA LEU A 43 -21.02 -5.36 -12.18
C LEU A 43 -19.97 -4.76 -13.14
N GLN A 44 -20.12 -4.96 -14.45
CA GLN A 44 -19.26 -4.31 -15.43
C GLN A 44 -19.52 -2.80 -15.51
N ARG A 45 -20.78 -2.36 -15.53
CA ARG A 45 -21.12 -0.92 -15.53
C ARG A 45 -20.61 -0.21 -14.27
N ALA A 46 -20.57 -0.92 -13.16
CA ALA A 46 -19.97 -0.50 -11.91
C ALA A 46 -18.43 -0.46 -11.91
N GLY A 47 -17.80 -1.00 -12.95
CA GLY A 47 -16.34 -1.17 -13.02
C GLY A 47 -15.77 -2.24 -12.07
N LEU A 48 -16.60 -3.11 -11.49
CA LEU A 48 -16.18 -4.18 -10.57
C LEU A 48 -15.91 -5.52 -11.26
N ALA A 49 -16.36 -5.68 -12.51
CA ALA A 49 -16.12 -6.86 -13.31
C ALA A 49 -15.79 -6.50 -14.76
N ILE A 50 -15.11 -7.40 -15.46
CA ILE A 50 -14.93 -7.34 -16.91
C ILE A 50 -15.45 -8.65 -17.50
N THR A 51 -16.37 -8.55 -18.44
CA THR A 51 -17.02 -9.71 -19.09
C THR A 51 -16.50 -9.93 -20.50
N ASN A 52 -16.84 -11.08 -21.09
CA ASN A 52 -16.48 -11.52 -22.43
C ASN A 52 -14.96 -11.48 -22.69
N LEU A 53 -14.18 -12.00 -21.76
CA LEU A 53 -12.74 -12.14 -21.90
C LEU A 53 -12.37 -13.52 -22.46
N THR A 54 -11.20 -13.58 -23.09
CA THR A 54 -10.54 -14.82 -23.54
C THR A 54 -9.10 -14.84 -23.05
N ILE A 55 -8.54 -16.04 -22.87
CA ILE A 55 -7.13 -16.19 -22.47
C ILE A 55 -6.28 -16.09 -23.74
N SER A 56 -5.63 -14.94 -23.95
CA SER A 56 -4.76 -14.70 -25.10
C SER A 56 -3.40 -15.40 -24.94
N SER A 57 -2.82 -15.34 -23.74
CA SER A 57 -1.55 -15.99 -23.42
C SER A 57 -1.50 -16.53 -21.99
N GLN A 58 -0.63 -17.52 -21.77
CA GLN A 58 -0.33 -18.08 -20.46
C GLN A 58 1.18 -18.26 -20.35
N ARG A 59 1.79 -17.73 -19.30
CA ARG A 59 3.24 -17.79 -19.06
C ARG A 59 3.58 -18.05 -17.60
N THR A 60 4.84 -18.40 -17.33
CA THR A 60 5.34 -18.52 -15.97
C THR A 60 5.82 -17.16 -15.45
N GLY A 61 5.30 -16.73 -14.30
CA GLY A 61 5.71 -15.53 -13.55
C GLY A 61 6.58 -15.85 -12.33
N LEU A 62 6.87 -14.82 -11.54
CA LEU A 62 7.68 -14.92 -10.31
C LEU A 62 7.11 -15.97 -9.34
N GLY A 63 7.98 -16.74 -8.68
CA GLY A 63 7.58 -17.83 -7.77
C GLY A 63 7.10 -19.09 -8.50
N GLY A 64 7.24 -19.12 -9.83
CA GLY A 64 6.70 -20.19 -10.67
C GLY A 64 5.17 -20.17 -10.77
N LYS A 65 4.53 -19.02 -10.52
CA LYS A 65 3.06 -18.85 -10.64
C LYS A 65 2.64 -18.77 -12.10
N THR A 66 1.46 -19.30 -12.42
CA THR A 66 0.85 -19.07 -13.73
C THR A 66 0.33 -17.64 -13.88
N VAL A 67 0.72 -16.95 -14.94
CA VAL A 67 0.17 -15.65 -15.32
C VAL A 67 -0.68 -15.80 -16.57
N LEU A 68 -1.97 -15.49 -16.46
CA LEU A 68 -2.92 -15.40 -17.57
C LEU A 68 -2.93 -13.99 -18.14
N GLU A 69 -2.95 -13.85 -19.45
CA GLU A 69 -3.29 -12.62 -20.15
C GLU A 69 -4.71 -12.74 -20.70
N LEU A 70 -5.59 -11.84 -20.28
CA LEU A 70 -7.00 -11.81 -20.61
C LEU A 70 -7.28 -10.62 -21.52
N SER A 71 -7.85 -10.86 -22.70
CA SER A 71 -8.25 -9.83 -23.65
C SER A 71 -9.72 -9.95 -24.02
N PRO A 72 -10.39 -8.86 -24.46
CA PRO A 72 -11.75 -8.94 -24.97
C PRO A 72 -11.87 -10.00 -26.07
N ASP A 73 -12.99 -10.72 -26.07
CA ASP A 73 -13.34 -11.62 -27.17
C ASP A 73 -13.64 -10.79 -28.42
N SER A 74 -12.89 -11.05 -29.49
CA SER A 74 -13.05 -10.44 -30.82
C SER A 74 -14.48 -10.54 -31.38
N ALA A 75 -15.27 -11.54 -30.95
CA ALA A 75 -16.66 -11.68 -31.35
C ALA A 75 -17.62 -10.69 -30.65
N THR A 76 -17.16 -10.03 -29.58
CA THR A 76 -18.00 -9.16 -28.73
C THR A 76 -17.46 -7.74 -28.58
N SER A 77 -16.17 -7.52 -28.85
CA SER A 77 -15.54 -6.20 -28.79
C SER A 77 -15.32 -5.66 -30.21
N SER A 78 -15.91 -4.49 -30.51
CA SER A 78 -15.73 -3.78 -31.78
C SER A 78 -14.42 -3.00 -31.85
N THR A 79 -13.90 -2.58 -30.70
CA THR A 79 -12.67 -1.75 -30.60
C THR A 79 -11.43 -2.58 -30.27
N GLY A 80 -11.59 -3.80 -29.75
CA GLY A 80 -10.50 -4.61 -29.21
C GLY A 80 -9.98 -4.10 -27.86
N GLU A 81 -10.59 -3.06 -27.29
CA GLU A 81 -10.23 -2.49 -25.99
C GLU A 81 -11.10 -3.06 -24.86
N LEU A 82 -10.57 -3.01 -23.64
CA LEU A 82 -11.31 -3.34 -22.43
C LEU A 82 -12.40 -2.27 -22.18
N PRO A 83 -13.57 -2.65 -21.65
CA PRO A 83 -14.55 -1.68 -21.19
C PRO A 83 -13.99 -0.84 -20.01
N GLU A 84 -14.53 0.34 -19.77
CA GLU A 84 -14.19 1.13 -18.59
C GLU A 84 -14.40 0.32 -17.30
N HIS A 85 -13.40 0.34 -16.42
CA HIS A 85 -13.41 -0.46 -15.22
C HIS A 85 -12.57 0.15 -14.09
N GLY A 86 -12.91 -0.21 -12.84
CA GLY A 86 -12.18 0.17 -11.63
C GLY A 86 -11.07 -0.80 -11.23
N ILE A 87 -10.81 -1.85 -12.03
CA ILE A 87 -9.78 -2.85 -11.75
C ILE A 87 -8.38 -2.25 -11.91
N ARG A 88 -7.56 -2.40 -10.87
CA ARG A 88 -6.19 -1.88 -10.78
C ARG A 88 -5.19 -3.00 -10.56
N THR A 89 -3.93 -2.74 -10.89
CA THR A 89 -2.85 -3.67 -10.56
C THR A 89 -2.84 -3.94 -9.05
N GLY A 90 -2.76 -5.21 -8.69
CA GLY A 90 -2.73 -5.78 -7.35
C GLY A 90 -4.10 -6.00 -6.71
N ASP A 91 -5.19 -5.70 -7.41
CA ASP A 91 -6.52 -6.14 -7.00
C ASP A 91 -6.57 -7.67 -6.99
N ILE A 92 -7.24 -8.22 -5.96
CA ILE A 92 -7.58 -9.64 -5.91
C ILE A 92 -8.80 -9.85 -6.80
N VAL A 93 -8.71 -10.82 -7.71
CA VAL A 93 -9.77 -11.11 -8.67
C VAL A 93 -10.08 -12.58 -8.72
N LEU A 94 -11.32 -12.89 -9.05
CA LEU A 94 -11.75 -14.20 -9.49
C LEU A 94 -11.79 -14.22 -11.02
N VAL A 95 -11.09 -15.17 -11.62
CA VAL A 95 -11.23 -15.51 -13.05
C VAL A 95 -12.04 -16.80 -13.14
N ALA A 96 -13.20 -16.75 -13.76
CA ALA A 96 -14.10 -17.90 -13.90
C ALA A 96 -14.69 -17.96 -15.32
N GLU A 97 -15.27 -19.09 -15.69
CA GLU A 97 -16.09 -19.15 -16.91
C GLU A 97 -17.31 -18.24 -16.75
N GLN A 98 -17.63 -17.49 -17.81
CA GLN A 98 -18.72 -16.54 -17.76
C GLN A 98 -20.07 -17.26 -17.74
N PRO A 99 -20.93 -17.01 -16.74
CA PRO A 99 -22.27 -17.59 -16.72
C PRO A 99 -23.09 -17.11 -17.92
N ALA A 100 -23.91 -18.00 -18.48
CA ALA A 100 -24.91 -17.61 -19.46
C ALA A 100 -25.89 -16.58 -18.85
N GLY A 101 -26.43 -15.68 -19.66
CA GLY A 101 -27.30 -14.57 -19.18
C GLY A 101 -28.57 -15.01 -18.41
N SER A 102 -28.92 -16.30 -18.48
CA SER A 102 -30.05 -16.94 -17.76
C SER A 102 -29.62 -17.79 -16.56
N ALA A 103 -28.34 -17.76 -16.16
CA ALA A 103 -27.81 -18.64 -15.12
C ALA A 103 -28.44 -18.34 -13.75
N LYS A 104 -28.88 -19.39 -13.05
CA LYS A 104 -29.48 -19.26 -11.71
C LYS A 104 -28.42 -18.91 -10.68
N LYS A 105 -28.78 -18.23 -9.58
CA LYS A 105 -27.87 -17.90 -8.45
C LYS A 105 -27.01 -19.10 -7.97
N ARG A 106 -27.54 -20.32 -8.07
CA ARG A 106 -26.82 -21.56 -7.71
C ARG A 106 -25.71 -21.92 -8.71
N GLU A 107 -25.92 -21.70 -10.00
CA GLU A 107 -24.93 -21.94 -11.06
C GLU A 107 -23.80 -20.91 -11.00
N VAL A 108 -24.12 -19.65 -10.71
CA VAL A 108 -23.12 -18.60 -10.48
C VAL A 108 -22.20 -18.97 -9.30
N LYS A 109 -22.77 -19.40 -8.17
CA LYS A 109 -21.98 -19.91 -7.02
C LYS A 109 -21.12 -21.12 -7.36
N GLU A 110 -21.58 -22.00 -8.24
CA GLU A 110 -20.80 -23.18 -8.66
C GLU A 110 -19.63 -22.79 -9.57
N LEU A 111 -19.84 -21.83 -10.48
CA LEU A 111 -18.80 -21.25 -11.33
C LEU A 111 -17.77 -20.48 -10.50
N GLU A 112 -18.19 -19.77 -9.46
CA GLU A 112 -17.29 -19.14 -8.50
C GLU A 112 -16.39 -20.16 -7.79
N ARG A 113 -16.95 -21.31 -7.38
CA ARG A 113 -16.17 -22.39 -6.77
C ARG A 113 -15.15 -23.01 -7.73
N LYS A 114 -15.51 -23.11 -9.02
CA LYS A 114 -14.64 -23.64 -10.08
C LYS A 114 -13.61 -22.62 -10.58
N GLY A 115 -13.83 -21.33 -10.35
CA GLY A 115 -12.93 -20.25 -10.76
C GLY A 115 -11.55 -20.29 -10.07
N ALA A 116 -10.62 -19.56 -10.66
CA ALA A 116 -9.27 -19.35 -10.15
C ALA A 116 -9.15 -17.96 -9.54
N ARG A 117 -8.73 -17.90 -8.27
CA ARG A 117 -8.34 -16.65 -7.62
C ARG A 117 -6.95 -16.25 -8.10
N GLY A 118 -6.73 -14.96 -8.25
CA GLY A 118 -5.43 -14.42 -8.62
C GLY A 118 -5.31 -12.94 -8.30
N VAL A 119 -4.11 -12.43 -8.53
CA VAL A 119 -3.76 -11.03 -8.33
C VAL A 119 -3.54 -10.38 -9.69
N VAL A 120 -4.17 -9.24 -9.93
CA VAL A 120 -3.93 -8.47 -11.16
C VAL A 120 -2.48 -8.01 -11.18
N THR A 121 -1.72 -8.47 -12.18
CA THR A 121 -0.30 -8.15 -12.34
C THR A 121 -0.06 -7.02 -13.31
N LYS A 122 -0.95 -6.77 -14.26
CA LYS A 122 -0.81 -5.67 -15.21
C LYS A 122 -2.16 -5.32 -15.81
N VAL A 123 -2.43 -4.04 -15.98
CA VAL A 123 -3.61 -3.54 -16.70
C VAL A 123 -3.12 -2.73 -17.90
N GLN A 124 -3.64 -3.03 -19.08
CA GLN A 124 -3.37 -2.33 -20.34
C GLN A 124 -4.71 -1.98 -21.01
N ARG A 125 -4.71 -1.13 -22.04
CA ARG A 125 -5.94 -0.76 -22.76
C ARG A 125 -6.70 -1.97 -23.34
N ALA A 126 -5.98 -2.98 -23.84
CA ALA A 126 -6.58 -4.13 -24.52
C ALA A 126 -6.44 -5.46 -23.75
N ALA A 127 -5.79 -5.47 -22.58
CA ALA A 127 -5.53 -6.71 -21.86
C ALA A 127 -5.31 -6.50 -20.36
N VAL A 128 -5.70 -7.50 -19.56
CA VAL A 128 -5.38 -7.60 -18.14
C VAL A 128 -4.60 -8.87 -17.88
N ASN A 129 -3.50 -8.77 -17.15
CA ASN A 129 -2.72 -9.93 -16.71
C ASN A 129 -3.08 -10.29 -15.25
N VAL A 130 -3.28 -11.58 -14.97
CA VAL A 130 -3.63 -12.08 -13.64
C VAL A 130 -2.69 -13.22 -13.27
N ALA A 131 -1.96 -13.10 -12.16
CA ALA A 131 -1.18 -14.19 -11.58
C ALA A 131 -2.07 -15.04 -10.66
N LEU A 132 -2.24 -16.31 -10.99
CA LEU A 132 -3.08 -17.24 -10.22
C LEU A 132 -2.40 -17.68 -8.92
N ASP A 133 -3.21 -18.06 -7.93
CA ASP A 133 -2.74 -18.67 -6.70
C ASP A 133 -2.23 -20.11 -6.90
N GLU A 134 -1.29 -20.54 -6.04
CA GLU A 134 -0.66 -21.86 -6.13
C GLU A 134 -1.68 -23.01 -6.05
N GLY A 135 -1.53 -24.02 -6.91
CA GLY A 135 -2.38 -25.21 -6.93
C GLY A 135 -3.62 -25.12 -7.82
N LYS A 136 -3.87 -23.96 -8.47
CA LYS A 136 -4.89 -23.80 -9.52
C LYS A 136 -4.30 -23.59 -10.92
N ASP A 137 -3.02 -23.91 -11.09
CA ASP A 137 -2.30 -23.87 -12.38
C ASP A 137 -2.86 -24.83 -13.45
N GLU A 138 -3.75 -25.74 -13.05
CA GLU A 138 -4.39 -26.75 -13.90
C GLU A 138 -5.81 -26.36 -14.35
N VAL A 139 -6.32 -25.18 -13.99
CA VAL A 139 -7.66 -24.76 -14.41
C VAL A 139 -7.66 -24.45 -15.90
N VAL A 140 -8.23 -25.38 -16.68
CA VAL A 140 -8.47 -25.20 -18.11
C VAL A 140 -9.84 -24.54 -18.26
N PHE A 141 -9.85 -23.28 -18.68
CA PHE A 141 -11.06 -22.58 -19.09
C PHE A 141 -11.35 -22.93 -20.54
N ALA A 142 -12.51 -23.55 -20.81
CA ALA A 142 -12.85 -24.03 -22.15
C ALA A 142 -13.62 -22.99 -22.98
N GLY A 143 -14.17 -21.96 -22.34
CA GLY A 143 -14.98 -20.92 -22.97
C GLY A 143 -14.57 -19.48 -22.60
N ARG A 144 -15.49 -18.54 -22.85
CA ARG A 144 -15.34 -17.15 -22.42
C ARG A 144 -15.24 -17.08 -20.90
N VAL A 145 -14.36 -16.22 -20.43
CA VAL A 145 -14.17 -15.96 -19.01
C VAL A 145 -14.66 -14.57 -18.66
N TRP A 146 -14.95 -14.39 -17.39
CA TRP A 146 -15.16 -13.08 -16.80
C TRP A 146 -14.24 -12.95 -15.60
N MET A 147 -13.91 -11.71 -15.27
CA MET A 147 -13.07 -11.36 -14.14
C MET A 147 -13.87 -10.48 -13.19
N VAL A 148 -13.87 -10.82 -11.91
CA VAL A 148 -14.61 -10.10 -10.86
C VAL A 148 -13.66 -9.70 -9.76
N LYS A 149 -13.69 -8.43 -9.34
CA LYS A 149 -12.93 -7.94 -8.19
C LYS A 149 -13.47 -8.54 -6.90
N LEU A 150 -12.57 -9.05 -6.07
CA LEU A 150 -12.86 -9.60 -4.74
C LEU A 150 -12.32 -8.66 -3.65
N ALA A 151 -12.80 -8.87 -2.41
CA ALA A 151 -12.21 -8.25 -1.23
C ALA A 151 -10.75 -8.72 -1.04
N ASP A 152 -9.89 -7.85 -0.54
CA ASP A 152 -8.46 -8.14 -0.40
C ASP A 152 -8.16 -8.95 0.88
N GLU A 153 -8.58 -10.21 0.91
CA GLU A 153 -8.31 -11.15 2.03
C GLU A 153 -6.80 -11.35 2.30
N VAL A 154 -5.93 -11.09 1.31
CA VAL A 154 -4.48 -11.33 1.42
C VAL A 154 -3.84 -10.31 2.36
N THR A 155 -4.29 -9.06 2.27
CA THR A 155 -3.87 -7.96 3.14
C THR A 155 -4.17 -8.26 4.61
N TYR A 156 -5.40 -8.69 4.94
CA TYR A 156 -5.76 -9.08 6.31
C TYR A 156 -5.01 -10.30 6.80
N ARG A 157 -4.78 -11.30 5.94
CA ARG A 157 -4.04 -12.52 6.32
C ARG A 157 -2.66 -12.21 6.87
N ARG A 158 -1.93 -11.24 6.28
CA ARG A 158 -0.58 -10.84 6.74
C ARG A 158 -0.62 -10.14 8.09
N MET A 159 -1.58 -9.22 8.28
CA MET A 159 -1.77 -8.55 9.56
C MET A 159 -2.16 -9.57 10.64
N ASN A 160 -3.10 -10.47 10.36
CA ASN A 160 -3.52 -11.51 11.29
C ASN A 160 -2.37 -12.43 11.69
N GLN A 161 -1.55 -12.91 10.75
CA GLN A 161 -0.37 -13.72 11.06
C GLN A 161 0.62 -13.00 11.99
N THR A 162 0.80 -11.70 11.79
CA THR A 162 1.68 -10.87 12.62
C THR A 162 1.10 -10.68 14.01
N MET A 163 -0.20 -10.40 14.10
CA MET A 163 -0.89 -10.27 15.38
C MET A 163 -0.94 -11.60 16.14
N GLU A 164 -1.23 -12.72 15.48
CA GLU A 164 -1.17 -14.06 16.10
C GLU A 164 0.22 -14.38 16.66
N LYS A 165 1.29 -13.95 15.98
CA LYS A 165 2.66 -14.09 16.47
C LYS A 165 2.90 -13.24 17.72
N LEU A 166 2.46 -11.98 17.71
CA LEU A 166 2.53 -11.11 18.90
C LEU A 166 1.69 -11.65 20.06
N GLN A 167 0.52 -12.24 19.76
CA GLN A 167 -0.39 -12.79 20.76
C GLN A 167 0.23 -13.98 21.52
N LYS A 168 1.00 -14.81 20.82
CA LYS A 168 1.66 -15.99 21.38
C LYS A 168 3.03 -15.70 22.01
N MET A 169 3.53 -14.47 21.85
CA MET A 169 4.85 -14.08 22.32
C MET A 169 4.86 -13.96 23.84
N GLY A 170 5.77 -14.68 24.51
CA GLY A 170 5.97 -14.54 25.95
C GLY A 170 6.82 -13.31 26.29
N GLU A 171 6.72 -12.81 27.54
CA GLU A 171 7.49 -11.63 27.97
C GLU A 171 9.02 -11.77 27.86
N ALA A 172 9.51 -13.01 27.93
CA ALA A 172 10.93 -13.33 27.77
C ALA A 172 11.43 -13.12 26.33
N GLU A 173 10.53 -13.11 25.34
CA GLU A 173 10.84 -12.88 23.93
C GLU A 173 10.80 -11.38 23.56
N TYR A 174 10.30 -10.52 24.46
CA TYR A 174 10.19 -9.08 24.19
C TYR A 174 11.58 -8.45 24.16
N SER A 175 12.00 -8.04 22.98
CA SER A 175 13.20 -7.21 22.81
C SER A 175 13.02 -5.85 23.49
N SER A 176 14.14 -5.15 23.77
CA SER A 176 14.11 -3.76 24.28
C SER A 176 13.23 -2.87 23.39
N PHE A 177 13.32 -3.07 22.07
CA PHE A 177 12.53 -2.36 21.08
C PHE A 177 11.01 -2.58 21.27
N ILE A 178 10.56 -3.83 21.39
CA ILE A 178 9.14 -4.15 21.64
C ILE A 178 8.69 -3.56 22.98
N ARG A 179 9.51 -3.69 24.04
CA ARG A 179 9.20 -3.14 25.37
C ARG A 179 8.96 -1.62 25.31
N VAL A 180 9.79 -0.88 24.56
CA VAL A 180 9.60 0.57 24.37
C VAL A 180 8.34 0.88 23.57
N LEU A 181 8.10 0.16 22.46
CA LEU A 181 6.91 0.42 21.61
C LEU A 181 5.58 0.10 22.32
N PHE A 182 5.59 -0.75 23.34
CA PHE A 182 4.41 -1.07 24.16
C PHE A 182 4.37 -0.34 25.50
N GLY A 183 5.36 0.51 25.81
CA GLY A 183 5.39 1.30 27.05
C GLY A 183 5.83 0.53 28.28
N LEU A 184 6.29 -0.72 28.11
CA LEU A 184 6.86 -1.54 29.19
C LEU A 184 8.24 -1.02 29.64
N SER A 185 8.85 -0.13 28.86
CA SER A 185 10.09 0.56 29.18
C SER A 185 10.09 1.95 28.53
N SER A 186 10.79 2.90 29.14
CA SER A 186 10.98 4.23 28.54
C SER A 186 11.98 4.17 27.37
N PRO A 187 11.82 5.01 26.33
CA PRO A 187 12.83 5.15 25.28
C PRO A 187 14.18 5.53 25.87
N SER A 188 15.26 5.08 25.22
CA SER A 188 16.60 5.50 25.63
C SER A 188 16.73 7.03 25.57
N PRO A 189 17.33 7.69 26.58
CA PRO A 189 17.50 9.14 26.57
C PRO A 189 18.33 9.60 25.37
N VAL A 190 17.82 10.62 24.67
CA VAL A 190 18.56 11.29 23.60
C VAL A 190 19.30 12.49 24.19
N PRO A 191 20.61 12.67 23.94
CA PRO A 191 21.36 13.83 24.42
C PRO A 191 20.71 15.15 24.01
N GLN A 192 20.69 16.14 24.92
CA GLN A 192 20.14 17.47 24.63
C GLN A 192 20.98 18.21 23.59
N ASP A 193 22.30 18.05 23.65
CA ASP A 193 23.21 18.54 22.63
C ASP A 193 23.53 17.43 21.63
N LEU A 194 22.94 17.53 20.44
CA LEU A 194 23.14 16.59 19.35
C LEU A 194 24.40 16.88 18.52
N THR A 195 25.12 17.99 18.80
CA THR A 195 26.35 18.33 18.09
C THR A 195 27.57 17.57 18.59
N THR A 196 27.51 17.06 19.82
CA THR A 196 28.60 16.34 20.51
C THR A 196 28.28 14.87 20.79
N SER A 197 27.12 14.37 20.35
CA SER A 197 26.72 12.98 20.56
C SER A 197 27.58 12.02 19.73
N ASP A 198 28.23 11.05 20.36
CA ASP A 198 28.98 9.97 19.70
C ASP A 198 28.10 9.16 18.72
N GLU A 199 26.81 9.03 19.03
CA GLU A 199 25.84 8.31 18.18
C GLU A 199 25.52 9.07 16.89
N VAL A 200 25.57 10.39 16.95
CA VAL A 200 25.40 11.26 15.79
C VAL A 200 26.71 11.38 15.03
N GLY A 201 27.83 11.56 15.74
CA GLY A 201 29.15 11.79 15.15
C GLY A 201 29.18 13.05 14.26
N ASN A 202 30.23 13.19 13.47
CA ASN A 202 30.31 14.28 12.49
C ASN A 202 29.41 13.97 11.29
N ILE A 203 28.41 14.83 11.03
CA ILE A 203 27.53 14.71 9.86
C ILE A 203 28.10 15.56 8.72
N GLU A 204 28.52 14.89 7.66
CA GLU A 204 28.72 15.53 6.36
C GLU A 204 27.40 15.49 5.59
N TRP A 205 26.73 16.64 5.53
CA TRP A 205 25.47 16.83 4.80
C TRP A 205 25.68 16.62 3.31
N ILE A 206 24.92 15.70 2.73
CA ILE A 206 25.00 15.42 1.30
C ILE A 206 24.19 16.48 0.54
N ASP A 207 23.02 16.84 1.06
CA ASP A 207 22.24 17.95 0.56
C ASP A 207 22.53 19.26 1.33
N PRO A 208 23.13 20.28 0.69
CA PRO A 208 23.42 21.55 1.35
C PRO A 208 22.16 22.42 1.57
N THR A 209 21.04 22.10 0.92
CA THR A 209 19.81 22.91 0.93
C THR A 209 18.90 22.64 2.13
N LEU A 210 19.24 21.64 2.96
CA LEU A 210 18.50 21.28 4.16
C LEU A 210 18.43 22.46 5.16
N ASN A 211 17.22 22.76 5.61
CA ASN A 211 16.99 23.75 6.66
C ASN A 211 17.27 23.19 8.07
N ASP A 212 17.27 24.07 9.06
CA ASP A 212 17.61 23.70 10.45
C ASP A 212 16.64 22.70 11.07
N SER A 213 15.33 22.82 10.79
CA SER A 213 14.33 21.88 11.32
C SER A 213 14.52 20.46 10.75
N GLN A 214 14.92 20.36 9.48
CA GLN A 214 15.23 19.09 8.83
C GLN A 214 16.53 18.49 9.39
N LYS A 215 17.58 19.30 9.55
CA LYS A 215 18.85 18.89 10.15
C LYS A 215 18.66 18.41 11.59
N ASP A 216 17.87 19.11 12.39
CA ASP A 216 17.54 18.69 13.76
C ASP A 216 16.78 17.36 13.78
N ALA A 217 15.76 17.21 12.93
CA ALA A 217 15.01 15.95 12.82
C ALA A 217 15.92 14.76 12.42
N ILE A 218 16.89 14.97 11.52
CA ILE A 218 17.86 13.95 11.10
C ILE A 218 18.79 13.59 12.24
N LYS A 219 19.40 14.58 12.91
CA LYS A 219 20.28 14.35 14.07
C LYS A 219 19.56 13.60 15.18
N PHE A 220 18.34 14.03 15.49
CA PHE A 220 17.49 13.40 16.47
C PHE A 220 17.17 11.95 16.09
N ALA A 221 16.75 11.70 14.86
CA ALA A 221 16.45 10.36 14.38
C ALA A 221 17.68 9.46 14.36
N LEU A 222 18.89 9.98 14.12
CA LEU A 222 20.14 9.22 14.22
C LEU A 222 20.45 8.84 15.68
N ALA A 223 20.32 9.79 16.62
CA ALA A 223 20.58 9.58 18.05
C ALA A 223 19.55 8.70 18.76
N SER A 224 18.30 8.66 18.30
CA SER A 224 17.30 7.77 18.92
C SER A 224 17.67 6.31 18.75
N ARG A 225 17.64 5.50 19.82
CA ARG A 225 17.98 4.07 19.74
C ARG A 225 16.82 3.21 19.27
N GLU A 226 15.64 3.36 19.87
CA GLU A 226 14.48 2.52 19.58
C GLU A 226 13.46 3.20 18.67
N VAL A 227 13.13 4.46 18.92
CA VAL A 227 12.00 5.14 18.25
C VAL A 227 12.28 6.62 17.99
N ALA A 228 11.93 7.08 16.79
CA ALA A 228 11.86 8.49 16.45
C ALA A 228 10.61 8.80 15.60
N LEU A 229 9.95 9.91 15.90
CA LEU A 229 8.82 10.42 15.12
C LEU A 229 9.23 11.71 14.40
N ILE A 230 9.12 11.73 13.08
CA ILE A 230 9.29 12.93 12.25
C ILE A 230 7.90 13.40 11.83
N HIS A 231 7.44 14.48 12.42
CA HIS A 231 6.18 15.13 12.07
C HIS A 231 6.43 16.09 10.91
N GLY A 232 5.93 15.76 9.72
CA GLY A 232 6.13 16.53 8.49
C GLY A 232 4.83 17.13 7.96
N PRO A 233 4.44 18.34 8.39
CA PRO A 233 3.31 19.09 7.84
C PRO A 233 3.37 19.29 6.32
N PRO A 234 2.25 19.70 5.68
CA PRO A 234 2.18 19.87 4.23
C PRO A 234 3.31 20.77 3.66
N GLY A 235 4.06 20.25 2.69
CA GLY A 235 5.09 21.01 2.00
C GLY A 235 6.42 21.18 2.75
N THR A 236 6.60 20.59 3.92
CA THR A 236 7.83 20.75 4.73
C THR A 236 9.04 19.90 4.29
N GLY A 237 8.89 19.13 3.21
CA GLY A 237 9.97 18.32 2.67
C GLY A 237 10.22 17.02 3.43
N LYS A 238 9.20 16.41 4.05
CA LYS A 238 9.29 15.11 4.76
C LYS A 238 10.09 14.05 4.01
N THR A 239 9.73 13.76 2.76
CA THR A 239 10.44 12.79 1.93
C THR A 239 11.90 13.21 1.72
N HIS A 240 12.17 14.49 1.48
CA HIS A 240 13.53 15.02 1.31
C HIS A 240 14.39 14.83 2.58
N THR A 241 13.83 15.08 3.77
CA THR A 241 14.47 14.78 5.05
C THR A 241 14.78 13.29 5.22
N LEU A 242 13.85 12.41 4.80
CA LEU A 242 14.06 10.96 4.86
C LEU A 242 15.18 10.48 3.92
N ILE A 243 15.34 11.10 2.75
CA ILE A 243 16.43 10.76 1.82
C ILE A 243 17.78 11.00 2.49
N GLU A 244 18.01 12.19 3.05
CA GLU A 244 19.26 12.48 3.76
C GLU A 244 19.45 11.52 4.94
N LEU A 245 18.40 11.28 5.74
CA LEU A 245 18.47 10.34 6.86
C LEU A 245 18.92 8.94 6.42
N ILE A 246 18.33 8.41 5.35
CA ILE A 246 18.70 7.11 4.78
C ILE A 246 20.17 7.11 4.36
N LEU A 247 20.63 8.14 3.65
CA LEU A 247 22.02 8.22 3.21
C LEU A 247 22.99 8.29 4.40
N GLN A 248 22.63 9.01 5.46
CA GLN A 248 23.41 9.07 6.70
C GLN A 248 23.46 7.72 7.42
N MET A 249 22.36 6.98 7.46
CA MET A 249 22.32 5.61 8.02
C MET A 249 23.17 4.63 7.19
N ILE A 250 23.17 4.74 5.86
CA ILE A 250 24.02 3.93 4.98
C ILE A 250 25.51 4.22 5.23
N LYS A 251 25.90 5.49 5.40
CA LYS A 251 27.28 5.87 5.76
C LYS A 251 27.74 5.23 7.09
N ARG A 252 26.80 4.88 7.97
CA ARG A 252 27.01 4.18 9.25
C ARG A 252 26.86 2.65 9.14
N GLU A 253 26.90 2.13 7.91
CA GLU A 253 26.77 0.71 7.57
C GLU A 253 25.47 0.04 8.00
N GLN A 254 24.43 0.82 8.34
CA GLN A 254 23.15 0.29 8.75
C GLN A 254 22.37 -0.26 7.56
N ARG A 255 21.69 -1.39 7.79
CA ARG A 255 20.77 -1.98 6.82
C ARG A 255 19.35 -1.52 7.12
N ILE A 256 18.68 -1.00 6.09
CA ILE A 256 17.45 -0.22 6.26
C ILE A 256 16.32 -0.89 5.47
N LEU A 257 15.16 -1.03 6.11
CA LEU A 257 13.90 -1.36 5.44
C LEU A 257 13.00 -0.12 5.43
N VAL A 258 12.77 0.43 4.25
CA VAL A 258 11.85 1.56 4.05
C VAL A 258 10.49 1.02 3.66
N CYS A 259 9.45 1.47 4.36
CA CYS A 259 8.08 1.08 4.12
C CYS A 259 7.14 2.28 4.01
N GLY A 260 6.01 2.05 3.34
CA GLY A 260 4.89 2.99 3.32
C GLY A 260 3.57 2.24 3.05
N PRO A 261 2.42 2.87 3.32
CA PRO A 261 1.11 2.25 3.12
C PRO A 261 0.77 2.06 1.63
N SER A 262 1.33 2.89 0.73
CA SER A 262 1.04 2.88 -0.71
C SER A 262 2.29 2.71 -1.58
N ASN A 263 2.14 2.22 -2.81
CA ASN A 263 3.28 2.13 -3.74
C ASN A 263 3.89 3.50 -4.06
N ILE A 264 3.04 4.52 -4.24
CA ILE A 264 3.49 5.89 -4.57
C ILE A 264 4.40 6.44 -3.47
N SER A 265 4.05 6.26 -2.19
CA SER A 265 4.90 6.71 -1.08
C SER A 265 6.30 6.11 -1.13
N VAL A 266 6.40 4.81 -1.41
CA VAL A 266 7.67 4.09 -1.48
C VAL A 266 8.46 4.44 -2.75
N ASP A 267 7.79 4.52 -3.88
CA ASP A 267 8.41 4.79 -5.18
C ASP A 267 9.01 6.19 -5.23
N ASN A 268 8.37 7.17 -4.61
CA ASN A 268 8.89 8.53 -4.42
C ASN A 268 10.23 8.57 -3.68
N ILE A 269 10.46 7.63 -2.75
CA ILE A 269 11.75 7.49 -2.05
C ILE A 269 12.77 6.81 -2.97
N VAL A 270 12.38 5.74 -3.68
CA VAL A 270 13.28 5.05 -4.61
C VAL A 270 13.81 6.01 -5.68
N GLU A 271 12.93 6.81 -6.28
CA GLU A 271 13.29 7.77 -7.33
C GLU A 271 14.34 8.78 -6.86
N ARG A 272 14.23 9.26 -5.62
CA ARG A 272 15.18 10.20 -5.03
C ARG A 272 16.46 9.55 -4.52
N LEU A 273 16.44 8.27 -4.16
CA LEU A 273 17.64 7.51 -3.78
C LEU A 273 18.46 7.05 -4.99
N SER A 274 17.81 6.78 -6.12
CA SER A 274 18.43 6.23 -7.35
C SER A 274 19.67 7.02 -7.82
N PRO A 275 19.68 8.37 -7.85
CA PRO A 275 20.86 9.15 -8.27
C PRO A 275 22.11 8.95 -7.41
N HIS A 276 21.96 8.51 -6.16
CA HIS A 276 23.08 8.32 -5.23
C HIS A 276 23.85 7.01 -5.46
N LYS A 277 23.44 6.18 -6.44
CA LYS A 277 24.12 4.94 -6.85
C LYS A 277 24.34 3.95 -5.70
N ILE A 278 23.40 3.88 -4.76
CA ILE A 278 23.43 2.96 -3.63
C ILE A 278 22.74 1.62 -3.98
N PRO A 279 23.15 0.50 -3.37
CA PRO A 279 22.48 -0.80 -3.55
C PRO A 279 21.07 -0.81 -2.92
N ILE A 280 20.08 -0.42 -3.71
CA ILE A 280 18.66 -0.42 -3.33
C ILE A 280 17.88 -1.53 -4.01
N LEU A 281 16.85 -2.05 -3.33
CA LEU A 281 15.96 -3.07 -3.86
C LEU A 281 14.51 -2.73 -3.55
N ARG A 282 13.67 -2.62 -4.58
CA ARG A 282 12.23 -2.36 -4.48
C ARG A 282 11.43 -3.66 -4.60
N LEU A 283 10.70 -4.02 -3.54
CA LEU A 283 9.80 -5.17 -3.50
C LEU A 283 8.38 -4.79 -3.86
N GLY A 284 7.94 -5.15 -5.05
CA GLY A 284 6.57 -4.92 -5.48
C GLY A 284 6.40 -5.37 -6.92
N HIS A 285 5.16 -5.63 -7.31
CA HIS A 285 4.90 -6.04 -8.68
C HIS A 285 5.18 -4.87 -9.65
N PRO A 286 5.98 -5.05 -10.71
CA PRO A 286 6.39 -4.00 -11.65
C PRO A 286 5.25 -3.09 -12.13
N ALA A 287 4.08 -3.64 -12.46
CA ALA A 287 2.98 -2.80 -12.95
C ALA A 287 2.24 -1.96 -11.87
N ARG A 288 2.65 -2.03 -10.59
CA ARG A 288 2.22 -1.09 -9.54
C ARG A 288 3.28 -0.01 -9.27
N LEU A 289 4.45 -0.12 -9.91
CA LEU A 289 5.59 0.75 -9.66
C LEU A 289 5.65 1.86 -10.70
N LEU A 290 6.19 3.01 -10.28
CA LEU A 290 6.54 4.07 -11.22
C LEU A 290 7.58 3.60 -12.25
N PRO A 291 7.50 4.04 -13.52
CA PRO A 291 8.46 3.66 -14.55
C PRO A 291 9.93 3.93 -14.17
N SER A 292 10.20 5.05 -13.49
CA SER A 292 11.54 5.43 -13.01
C SER A 292 12.12 4.48 -11.97
N VAL A 293 11.28 3.67 -11.32
CA VAL A 293 11.64 2.76 -10.22
C VAL A 293 11.82 1.31 -10.69
N LEU A 294 11.35 0.95 -11.90
CA LEU A 294 11.32 -0.43 -12.39
C LEU A 294 12.68 -1.13 -12.38
N ASN A 295 13.76 -0.41 -12.71
CA ASN A 295 15.12 -0.96 -12.74
C ASN A 295 15.63 -1.40 -11.36
N HIS A 296 15.01 -0.92 -10.28
CA HIS A 296 15.32 -1.30 -8.91
C HIS A 296 14.38 -2.39 -8.37
N SER A 297 13.39 -2.82 -9.15
CA SER A 297 12.41 -3.81 -8.70
C SER A 297 13.00 -5.22 -8.67
N LEU A 298 12.62 -6.02 -7.67
CA LEU A 298 13.09 -7.40 -7.52
C LEU A 298 12.83 -8.23 -8.79
N ASP A 299 11.65 -8.11 -9.39
CA ASP A 299 11.25 -8.88 -10.56
C ASP A 299 12.10 -8.54 -11.80
N VAL A 300 12.56 -7.29 -11.91
CA VAL A 300 13.45 -6.86 -13.00
C VAL A 300 14.89 -7.26 -12.70
N LEU A 301 15.35 -7.09 -11.46
CA LEU A 301 16.70 -7.46 -11.04
C LEU A 301 16.93 -8.98 -11.12
N THR A 302 15.94 -9.81 -10.83
CA THR A 302 16.05 -11.28 -11.02
C THR A 302 16.14 -11.69 -12.49
N GLN A 303 15.84 -10.80 -13.44
CA GLN A 303 15.94 -11.06 -14.88
C GLN A 303 17.16 -10.41 -15.54
N THR A 304 17.64 -9.31 -14.99
CA THR A 304 18.67 -8.45 -15.59
C THR A 304 20.02 -8.55 -14.90
N SER A 305 20.05 -8.94 -13.62
CA SER A 305 21.31 -9.10 -12.89
C SER A 305 22.08 -10.35 -13.35
N GLU A 306 23.39 -10.35 -13.10
CA GLU A 306 24.24 -11.53 -13.30
C GLU A 306 23.71 -12.74 -12.52
N ALA A 307 23.20 -12.52 -11.30
CA ALA A 307 22.55 -13.55 -10.48
C ALA A 307 21.28 -14.13 -11.15
N GLY A 308 20.59 -13.32 -11.96
CA GLY A 308 19.38 -13.67 -12.69
C GLY A 308 19.62 -14.52 -13.95
N ALA A 309 20.83 -14.52 -14.51
CA ALA A 309 21.16 -15.31 -15.71
C ALA A 309 20.85 -16.80 -15.51
N ILE A 310 21.11 -17.32 -14.31
CA ILE A 310 20.88 -18.71 -13.91
C ILE A 310 19.39 -19.10 -13.93
N VAL A 311 18.51 -18.12 -13.69
CA VAL A 311 17.05 -18.29 -13.65
C VAL A 311 16.44 -18.22 -15.06
N LYS A 312 17.06 -17.43 -15.94
CA LYS A 312 16.58 -17.20 -17.32
C LYS A 312 16.56 -18.48 -18.16
N ASP A 313 17.57 -19.33 -18.01
CA ASP A 313 17.68 -20.57 -18.79
C ASP A 313 16.54 -21.55 -18.48
N VAL A 314 16.29 -21.80 -17.19
CA VAL A 314 15.21 -22.71 -16.75
C VAL A 314 13.83 -22.15 -17.15
N ARG A 315 13.66 -20.83 -17.11
CA ARG A 315 12.43 -20.19 -17.57
C ARG A 315 12.18 -20.39 -19.06
N ALA A 316 13.21 -20.20 -19.88
CA ALA A 316 13.11 -20.40 -21.32
C ALA A 316 12.75 -21.86 -21.66
N GLU A 317 13.34 -22.82 -20.95
CA GLU A 317 13.01 -24.24 -21.09
C GLU A 317 11.55 -24.55 -20.69
N MET A 318 11.08 -23.97 -19.58
CA MET A 318 9.69 -24.10 -19.13
C MET A 318 8.70 -23.54 -20.15
N ASP A 319 8.93 -22.33 -20.66
CA ASP A 319 8.05 -21.68 -21.64
C ASP A 319 8.02 -22.49 -22.96
N ALA A 320 9.16 -23.05 -23.39
CA ALA A 320 9.24 -23.92 -24.56
C ALA A 320 8.43 -25.23 -24.37
N LYS A 321 8.58 -25.89 -23.22
CA LYS A 321 7.80 -27.09 -22.87
C LYS A 321 6.30 -26.78 -22.78
N GLN A 322 5.92 -25.64 -22.19
CA GLN A 322 4.53 -25.22 -22.09
C GLN A 322 3.91 -24.93 -23.47
N ALA A 323 4.65 -24.28 -24.37
CA ALA A 323 4.22 -24.07 -25.76
C ALA A 323 4.05 -25.39 -26.53
N SER A 324 4.84 -26.42 -26.22
CA SER A 324 4.74 -27.74 -26.85
C SER A 324 3.41 -28.46 -26.55
N ILE A 325 2.80 -28.22 -25.37
CA ILE A 325 1.53 -28.86 -24.96
C ILE A 325 0.41 -28.60 -25.96
N LYS A 326 0.31 -27.37 -26.49
CA LYS A 326 -0.71 -27.00 -27.50
C LYS A 326 -0.56 -27.79 -28.80
N LYS A 327 0.66 -28.26 -29.11
CA LYS A 327 0.97 -28.99 -30.35
C LYS A 327 0.83 -30.52 -30.19
N THR A 328 0.92 -31.03 -28.96
CA THR A 328 0.86 -32.47 -28.67
C THR A 328 -0.58 -32.99 -28.73
N LYS A 329 -0.83 -34.02 -29.56
CA LYS A 329 -2.15 -34.69 -29.70
C LYS A 329 -2.30 -35.92 -28.80
N SER A 330 -1.20 -36.56 -28.39
CA SER A 330 -1.20 -37.77 -27.57
C SER A 330 -1.34 -37.46 -26.08
N GLY A 331 -2.29 -38.11 -25.40
CA GLY A 331 -2.50 -37.95 -23.96
C GLY A 331 -1.32 -38.44 -23.10
N LYS A 332 -0.60 -39.48 -23.54
CA LYS A 332 0.58 -40.02 -22.85
C LYS A 332 1.76 -39.05 -22.91
N GLU A 333 1.98 -38.43 -24.07
CA GLU A 333 3.01 -37.41 -24.26
C GLU A 333 2.70 -36.13 -23.48
N ARG A 334 1.43 -35.69 -23.46
CA ARG A 334 1.01 -34.57 -22.61
C ARG A 334 1.32 -34.85 -21.15
N LYS A 335 1.01 -36.05 -20.64
CA LYS A 335 1.29 -36.43 -19.25
C LYS A 335 2.78 -36.37 -18.94
N ALA A 336 3.65 -36.83 -19.85
CA ALA A 336 5.09 -36.72 -19.69
C ALA A 336 5.56 -35.25 -19.65
N ILE A 337 5.05 -34.39 -20.54
CA ILE A 337 5.38 -32.95 -20.54
C ILE A 337 4.95 -32.28 -19.23
N TYR A 338 3.80 -32.65 -18.66
CA TYR A 338 3.38 -32.15 -17.35
C TYR A 338 4.31 -32.60 -16.21
N THR A 339 4.84 -33.83 -16.26
CA THR A 339 5.83 -34.31 -15.29
C THR A 339 7.14 -33.52 -15.41
N ASP A 340 7.67 -33.34 -16.62
CA ASP A 340 8.87 -32.53 -16.86
C ASP A 340 8.69 -31.09 -16.37
N LEU A 341 7.54 -30.46 -16.69
CA LEU A 341 7.23 -29.11 -16.23
C LEU A 341 7.17 -28.99 -14.71
N LYS A 342 6.72 -30.04 -14.02
CA LYS A 342 6.68 -30.06 -12.55
C LYS A 342 8.10 -30.08 -11.96
N GLU A 343 9.02 -30.83 -12.56
CA GLU A 343 10.42 -30.87 -12.16
C GLU A 343 11.13 -29.55 -12.46
N LEU A 344 10.98 -29.02 -13.67
CA LEU A 344 11.53 -27.71 -14.06
C LEU A 344 11.00 -26.58 -13.17
N ARG A 345 9.71 -26.58 -12.81
CA ARG A 345 9.15 -25.61 -11.84
C ARG A 345 9.80 -25.71 -10.46
N LYS A 346 10.12 -26.92 -10.00
CA LYS A 346 10.78 -27.13 -8.72
C LYS A 346 12.21 -26.56 -8.76
N GLU A 347 12.95 -26.86 -9.81
CA GLU A 347 14.30 -26.32 -10.03
C GLU A 347 14.29 -24.79 -10.18
N TYR A 348 13.37 -24.25 -10.97
CA TYR A 348 13.18 -22.81 -11.16
C TYR A 348 13.00 -22.12 -9.82
N ARG A 349 12.09 -22.62 -8.97
CA ARG A 349 11.83 -22.05 -7.63
C ARG A 349 13.06 -22.08 -6.72
N GLU A 350 13.88 -23.12 -6.80
CA GLU A 350 15.09 -23.23 -5.98
C GLU A 350 16.16 -22.22 -6.41
N ARG A 351 16.41 -22.13 -7.73
CA ARG A 351 17.35 -21.15 -8.30
C ARG A 351 16.88 -19.72 -8.06
N GLU A 352 15.59 -19.44 -8.29
CA GLU A 352 14.98 -18.14 -8.04
C GLU A 352 15.10 -17.75 -6.57
N ARG A 353 14.80 -18.66 -5.64
CA ARG A 353 14.95 -18.40 -4.20
C ARG A 353 16.38 -18.00 -3.84
N ARG A 354 17.39 -18.68 -4.40
CA ARG A 354 18.81 -18.36 -4.18
C ARG A 354 19.17 -16.99 -4.75
N CYS A 355 18.73 -16.69 -5.98
CA CYS A 355 18.93 -15.39 -6.61
C CYS A 355 18.30 -14.27 -5.77
N VAL A 356 17.04 -14.44 -5.36
CA VAL A 356 16.30 -13.47 -4.53
C VAL A 356 17.02 -13.27 -3.20
N SER A 357 17.45 -14.34 -2.52
CA SER A 357 18.18 -14.23 -1.25
C SER A 357 19.50 -13.47 -1.41
N ASN A 358 20.25 -13.70 -2.49
CA ASN A 358 21.48 -12.96 -2.77
C ASN A 358 21.22 -11.46 -3.04
N LEU A 359 20.18 -11.14 -3.83
CA LEU A 359 19.82 -9.76 -4.13
C LEU A 359 19.37 -9.02 -2.87
N VAL A 360 18.50 -9.64 -2.07
CA VAL A 360 18.00 -9.08 -0.80
C VAL A 360 19.14 -8.91 0.20
N GLY A 361 19.97 -9.94 0.40
CA GLY A 361 21.09 -9.92 1.33
C GLY A 361 22.19 -8.93 0.95
N GLY A 362 22.41 -8.72 -0.36
CA GLY A 362 23.37 -7.74 -0.88
C GLY A 362 22.88 -6.29 -0.86
N SER A 363 21.59 -6.06 -0.60
CA SER A 363 21.00 -4.71 -0.60
C SER A 363 21.16 -4.02 0.74
N LYS A 364 21.60 -2.75 0.72
CA LYS A 364 21.72 -1.90 1.91
C LYS A 364 20.38 -1.27 2.28
N VAL A 365 19.56 -0.95 1.28
CA VAL A 365 18.21 -0.44 1.47
C VAL A 365 17.22 -1.33 0.73
N VAL A 366 16.27 -1.89 1.47
CA VAL A 366 15.13 -2.60 0.88
C VAL A 366 13.91 -1.71 1.04
N LEU A 367 13.12 -1.57 -0.03
CA LEU A 367 11.94 -0.72 -0.07
C LEU A 367 10.72 -1.56 -0.42
N ALA A 368 9.67 -1.51 0.39
CA ALA A 368 8.45 -2.28 0.18
C ALA A 368 7.22 -1.50 0.66
N THR A 369 6.02 -1.88 0.24
CA THR A 369 4.85 -1.45 1.02
C THR A 369 4.85 -2.19 2.36
N LEU A 370 4.19 -1.64 3.39
CA LEU A 370 4.10 -2.31 4.70
C LEU A 370 3.57 -3.75 4.56
N HIS A 371 2.57 -3.97 3.70
CA HIS A 371 2.12 -5.31 3.35
C HIS A 371 3.21 -6.12 2.65
N GLY A 372 3.85 -5.54 1.63
CA GLY A 372 4.91 -6.15 0.84
C GLY A 372 6.09 -6.66 1.69
N ALA A 373 6.38 -5.98 2.79
CA ALA A 373 7.44 -6.36 3.72
C ALA A 373 7.22 -7.74 4.37
N GLY A 374 5.97 -8.20 4.51
CA GLY A 374 5.64 -9.56 4.96
C GLY A 374 5.81 -10.64 3.88
N GLY A 375 6.41 -10.31 2.73
CA GLY A 375 6.67 -11.24 1.65
C GLY A 375 7.67 -12.34 2.05
N PHE A 376 7.57 -13.50 1.41
CA PHE A 376 8.50 -14.62 1.64
C PHE A 376 9.95 -14.22 1.39
N GLN A 377 10.19 -13.26 0.49
CA GLN A 377 11.50 -12.77 0.11
C GLN A 377 12.27 -12.11 1.26
N LEU A 378 11.56 -11.56 2.26
CA LEU A 378 12.16 -10.97 3.46
C LEU A 378 12.08 -11.89 4.68
N ARG A 379 11.64 -13.14 4.49
CA ARG A 379 11.58 -14.10 5.59
C ARG A 379 13.00 -14.36 6.10
N ASN A 380 13.20 -14.14 7.41
CA ASN A 380 14.47 -14.26 8.13
C ASN A 380 15.48 -13.13 7.90
N GLU A 381 15.12 -12.10 7.14
CA GLU A 381 15.94 -10.90 7.05
C GLU A 381 15.83 -10.08 8.34
N GLN A 382 16.94 -9.45 8.73
CA GLN A 382 17.00 -8.51 9.85
C GLN A 382 17.50 -7.17 9.34
N PHE A 383 16.93 -6.10 9.89
CA PHE A 383 17.25 -4.73 9.57
C PHE A 383 17.63 -4.00 10.85
N ASP A 384 18.57 -3.06 10.75
CA ASP A 384 18.93 -2.22 11.88
C ASP A 384 17.82 -1.20 12.15
N VAL A 385 17.26 -0.66 11.06
CA VAL A 385 16.23 0.39 11.10
C VAL A 385 15.09 0.08 10.12
N VAL A 386 13.85 0.21 10.59
CA VAL A 386 12.67 0.35 9.73
C VAL A 386 12.25 1.81 9.68
N ILE A 387 12.10 2.35 8.47
CA ILE A 387 11.55 3.70 8.25
C ILE A 387 10.16 3.52 7.68
N ILE A 388 9.15 4.13 8.29
CA ILE A 388 7.77 4.13 7.79
C ILE A 388 7.41 5.54 7.35
N ASP A 389 7.32 5.76 6.04
CA ASP A 389 6.76 7.00 5.47
C ASP A 389 5.23 6.92 5.42
N GLU A 390 4.58 8.07 5.61
CA GLU A 390 3.13 8.18 5.80
C GLU A 390 2.58 7.25 6.89
N ALA A 391 3.30 7.14 8.02
CA ALA A 391 2.92 6.27 9.15
C ALA A 391 1.56 6.63 9.76
N SER A 392 1.10 7.87 9.63
CA SER A 392 -0.21 8.35 10.07
C SER A 392 -1.38 7.97 9.14
N GLN A 393 -1.10 7.37 7.99
CA GLN A 393 -2.11 6.81 7.08
C GLN A 393 -2.15 5.27 7.12
N ALA A 394 -1.39 4.65 8.02
CA ALA A 394 -1.26 3.20 8.13
C ALA A 394 -1.97 2.66 9.38
N LEU A 395 -2.61 1.50 9.23
CA LEU A 395 -3.12 0.74 10.37
C LEU A 395 -1.95 0.26 11.23
N GLU A 396 -2.08 0.32 12.56
CA GLU A 396 -0.99 -0.10 13.43
C GLU A 396 -0.60 -1.57 13.24
N ALA A 397 -1.60 -2.47 13.05
CA ALA A 397 -1.35 -3.88 12.77
C ALA A 397 -0.52 -4.09 11.49
N GLN A 398 -0.66 -3.20 10.50
CA GLN A 398 0.11 -3.20 9.27
C GLN A 398 1.58 -2.79 9.51
N CYS A 399 1.79 -1.78 10.37
CA CYS A 399 3.13 -1.34 10.76
C CYS A 399 3.93 -2.45 11.45
N TRP A 400 3.29 -3.31 12.24
CA TRP A 400 3.97 -4.40 12.92
C TRP A 400 4.57 -5.47 12.00
N VAL A 401 4.13 -5.56 10.74
CA VAL A 401 4.64 -6.53 9.76
C VAL A 401 6.16 -6.38 9.56
N PRO A 402 6.70 -5.20 9.18
CA PRO A 402 8.16 -5.00 9.11
C PRO A 402 8.83 -4.85 10.48
N LEU A 403 8.15 -4.33 11.51
CA LEU A 403 8.78 -4.01 12.80
C LEU A 403 9.36 -5.22 13.52
N LEU A 404 8.79 -6.41 13.34
CA LEU A 404 9.32 -7.64 13.93
C LEU A 404 10.70 -8.07 13.38
N SER A 405 11.17 -7.43 12.31
CA SER A 405 12.49 -7.67 11.71
C SER A 405 13.52 -6.58 12.03
N ALA A 406 13.19 -5.66 12.95
CA ALA A 406 14.01 -4.49 13.23
C ALA A 406 14.25 -4.24 14.71
N LYS A 407 15.23 -3.37 14.98
CA LYS A 407 15.61 -2.94 16.34
C LYS A 407 15.26 -1.48 16.63
N LYS A 408 14.97 -0.71 15.57
CA LYS A 408 14.66 0.72 15.60
C LYS A 408 13.60 1.05 14.57
N VAL A 409 12.71 1.98 14.91
CA VAL A 409 11.74 2.57 13.97
C VAL A 409 11.90 4.08 13.87
N VAL A 410 11.84 4.60 12.64
CA VAL A 410 11.58 6.01 12.35
C VAL A 410 10.24 6.13 11.65
N CYS A 411 9.24 6.68 12.33
CA CYS A 411 7.94 6.96 11.73
C CYS A 411 7.92 8.39 11.24
N ALA A 412 7.71 8.58 9.93
CA ALA A 412 7.47 9.88 9.34
C ALA A 412 6.02 9.98 8.89
N GLY A 413 5.38 11.10 9.21
CA GLY A 413 3.98 11.30 8.85
C GLY A 413 3.45 12.62 9.37
N ASP A 414 2.15 12.78 9.21
CA ASP A 414 1.39 13.88 9.76
C ASP A 414 0.07 13.38 10.34
N HIS A 415 0.03 13.24 11.65
CA HIS A 415 -1.13 12.78 12.40
C HIS A 415 -2.31 13.77 12.42
N LEU A 416 -2.13 14.97 11.87
CA LEU A 416 -3.21 15.96 11.71
C LEU A 416 -3.81 15.96 10.30
N GLN A 417 -3.32 15.07 9.42
CA GLN A 417 -3.91 14.80 8.11
C GLN A 417 -4.84 13.56 8.18
N LEU A 418 -5.25 13.06 7.01
CA LEU A 418 -6.19 11.94 6.89
C LEU A 418 -5.66 10.69 7.62
N PRO A 419 -6.49 10.06 8.49
CA PRO A 419 -6.19 8.75 9.07
C PRO A 419 -6.34 7.63 8.04
N PRO A 420 -5.97 6.37 8.37
CA PRO A 420 -6.29 5.21 7.53
C PRO A 420 -7.81 5.11 7.28
N THR A 421 -8.19 4.80 6.04
CA THR A 421 -9.59 4.59 5.67
C THR A 421 -10.10 3.26 6.21
N ILE A 422 -11.17 3.30 7.00
CA ILE A 422 -11.80 2.14 7.65
C ILE A 422 -13.28 2.14 7.29
N LYS A 423 -13.80 1.00 6.84
CA LYS A 423 -15.18 0.84 6.40
C LYS A 423 -16.13 0.53 7.55
N SER A 424 -15.67 -0.23 8.55
CA SER A 424 -16.42 -0.53 9.77
C SER A 424 -16.41 0.68 10.69
N LEU A 425 -17.06 1.76 10.26
CA LEU A 425 -17.26 2.94 11.10
C LEU A 425 -18.16 2.51 12.28
N ASN A 426 -17.69 2.77 13.51
CA ASN A 426 -18.50 2.78 14.74
C ASN A 426 -19.04 1.44 15.31
N SER A 427 -18.22 0.39 15.40
CA SER A 427 -18.47 -0.67 16.40
C SER A 427 -17.46 -0.57 17.53
N LYS A 428 -17.84 0.12 18.62
CA LYS A 428 -17.26 -0.14 19.96
C LYS A 428 -17.18 -1.65 20.10
N VAL A 429 -15.97 -2.22 20.22
CA VAL A 429 -15.82 -3.66 20.41
C VAL A 429 -16.65 -4.04 21.64
N LYS A 430 -17.81 -4.65 21.41
CA LYS A 430 -18.60 -5.24 22.49
C LYS A 430 -17.77 -6.43 22.95
N ALA A 431 -17.20 -6.34 24.15
CA ALA A 431 -16.61 -7.50 24.80
C ALA A 431 -17.63 -8.64 24.71
N LYS A 432 -17.32 -9.70 23.95
CA LYS A 432 -18.15 -10.91 23.91
C LYS A 432 -18.04 -11.57 25.28
N SER A 433 -18.80 -11.10 26.25
CA SER A 433 -19.15 -11.88 27.43
C SER A 433 -20.34 -12.77 27.06
N LYS A 434 -20.10 -13.87 26.35
CA LYS A 434 -21.04 -15.00 26.25
C LYS A 434 -20.37 -16.19 25.57
N GLY A 435 -19.93 -17.14 26.40
CA GLY A 435 -19.59 -18.52 25.98
C GLY A 435 -18.14 -18.93 26.20
N GLY A 436 -17.85 -19.35 27.44
CA GLY A 436 -16.75 -20.22 27.89
C GLY A 436 -15.59 -20.54 26.95
N ASP A 437 -14.56 -19.69 26.99
CA ASP A 437 -13.19 -20.12 26.74
C ASP A 437 -12.29 -19.35 27.72
N ASP A 438 -11.93 -19.98 28.85
CA ASP A 438 -11.17 -19.35 29.96
C ASP A 438 -9.72 -18.97 29.59
N ASN A 439 -9.33 -19.11 28.31
CA ASN A 439 -8.00 -18.84 27.78
C ASN A 439 -7.93 -17.68 26.76
N ALA A 440 -9.01 -16.91 26.55
CA ALA A 440 -8.97 -15.77 25.62
C ALA A 440 -8.35 -14.52 26.28
N SER A 441 -7.28 -13.98 25.68
CA SER A 441 -6.65 -12.72 26.13
C SER A 441 -7.66 -11.57 26.18
N PRO A 442 -7.62 -10.71 27.22
CA PRO A 442 -8.59 -9.63 27.37
C PRO A 442 -8.47 -8.60 26.24
N VAL A 443 -9.62 -8.15 25.72
CA VAL A 443 -9.71 -7.11 24.68
C VAL A 443 -9.67 -5.72 25.34
N ILE A 444 -8.86 -4.82 24.79
CA ILE A 444 -8.67 -3.46 25.29
C ILE A 444 -9.85 -2.58 24.89
N ARG A 445 -10.56 -2.02 25.87
CA ARG A 445 -11.71 -1.13 25.62
C ARG A 445 -11.23 0.22 25.05
N GLY A 446 -11.90 0.68 23.99
CA GLY A 446 -11.69 2.01 23.42
C GLY A 446 -10.57 2.12 22.38
N MET A 447 -9.86 1.02 22.10
CA MET A 447 -8.93 0.93 20.96
C MET A 447 -9.71 0.84 19.64
N THR A 448 -9.23 1.55 18.62
CA THR A 448 -9.84 1.61 17.28
C THR A 448 -8.77 1.38 16.21
N LEU A 449 -9.18 0.96 15.01
CA LEU A 449 -8.28 0.86 13.85
C LEU A 449 -7.79 2.23 13.36
N GLU A 450 -8.51 3.31 13.69
CA GLU A 450 -8.14 4.70 13.34
C GLU A 450 -6.90 5.17 14.10
N THR A 451 -6.63 4.60 15.28
CA THR A 451 -5.46 4.97 16.06
C THR A 451 -4.21 4.41 15.39
N THR A 452 -3.40 5.29 14.80
CA THR A 452 -2.17 4.87 14.12
C THR A 452 -1.04 4.57 15.12
N LEU A 453 -0.02 3.87 14.64
CA LEU A 453 1.22 3.69 15.41
C LEU A 453 1.82 5.05 15.83
N PHE A 454 1.76 6.04 14.94
CA PHE A 454 2.27 7.38 15.21
C PHE A 454 1.52 8.03 16.38
N ASP A 455 0.19 8.00 16.34
CA ASP A 455 -0.67 8.57 17.39
C ASP A 455 -0.45 7.90 18.74
N ARG A 456 -0.37 6.56 18.75
CA ARG A 456 -0.20 5.80 19.98
C ARG A 456 1.16 6.07 20.61
N LEU A 457 2.23 6.06 19.84
CA LEU A 457 3.57 6.31 20.36
C LEU A 457 3.72 7.76 20.86
N LEU A 458 3.14 8.73 20.15
CA LEU A 458 3.13 10.13 20.59
C LEU A 458 2.32 10.32 21.89
N ALA A 459 1.18 9.64 22.03
CA ALA A 459 0.37 9.68 23.24
C ALA A 459 1.07 9.02 24.44
N LEU A 460 1.81 7.94 24.19
CA LEU A 460 2.50 7.15 25.21
C LEU A 460 3.77 7.82 25.73
N HIS A 461 4.64 8.31 24.82
CA HIS A 461 5.97 8.85 25.17
C HIS A 461 6.04 10.37 25.13
N GLY A 462 5.00 11.04 24.64
CA GLY A 462 4.94 12.49 24.55
C GLY A 462 5.87 13.09 23.48
N PRO A 463 6.08 14.41 23.51
CA PRO A 463 6.82 15.12 22.47
C PRO A 463 8.33 14.82 22.47
N ALA A 464 8.86 14.16 23.50
CA ALA A 464 10.28 13.84 23.61
C ALA A 464 10.79 12.97 22.45
N ILE A 465 9.93 12.08 21.91
CA ILE A 465 10.26 11.21 20.78
C ILE A 465 9.99 11.84 19.41
N LYS A 466 9.54 13.12 19.35
CA LYS A 466 9.06 13.78 18.14
C LYS A 466 9.93 14.96 17.74
N ARG A 467 10.16 15.15 16.44
CA ARG A 467 10.60 16.41 15.83
C ARG A 467 9.68 16.82 14.71
N MET A 468 9.33 18.11 14.67
CA MET A 468 8.42 18.67 13.68
C MET A 468 9.21 19.52 12.68
N LEU A 469 8.98 19.29 11.40
CA LEU A 469 9.51 20.15 10.33
C LEU A 469 8.64 21.42 10.25
N THR A 470 9.26 22.59 10.16
CA THR A 470 8.55 23.88 10.30
C THR A 470 8.53 24.71 9.02
N THR A 471 9.59 24.66 8.21
CA THR A 471 9.65 25.42 6.95
C THR A 471 8.97 24.66 5.82
N GLN A 472 7.96 25.26 5.19
CA GLN A 472 7.22 24.71 4.05
C GLN A 472 7.57 25.40 2.72
N TYR A 473 7.55 24.60 1.65
CA TYR A 473 7.99 24.97 0.29
C TYR A 473 6.89 24.79 -0.76
N ARG A 474 5.61 24.86 -0.37
CA ARG A 474 4.46 24.62 -1.25
C ARG A 474 3.53 25.83 -1.38
N MET A 475 3.09 26.35 -0.25
CA MET A 475 1.96 27.29 -0.16
C MET A 475 2.45 28.73 -0.06
N HIS A 476 1.69 29.66 -0.64
CA HIS A 476 1.79 31.09 -0.31
C HIS A 476 1.53 31.28 1.20
N GLU A 477 2.17 32.27 1.83
CA GLU A 477 2.00 32.58 3.25
C GLU A 477 0.54 32.75 3.69
N LYS A 478 -0.30 33.49 2.96
CA LYS A 478 -1.74 33.64 3.25
C LYS A 478 -2.48 32.29 3.30
N ILE A 479 -2.18 31.37 2.39
CA ILE A 479 -2.76 30.01 2.37
C ILE A 479 -2.26 29.22 3.58
N MET A 480 -0.96 29.29 3.87
CA MET A 480 -0.31 28.54 4.96
C MET A 480 -0.76 28.99 6.35
N ARG A 481 -1.06 30.28 6.56
CA ARG A 481 -1.42 30.81 7.89
C ARG A 481 -2.60 30.06 8.52
N PHE A 482 -3.68 29.84 7.76
CA PHE A 482 -4.86 29.13 8.28
C PHE A 482 -4.54 27.73 8.86
N PRO A 483 -3.97 26.77 8.10
CA PRO A 483 -3.63 25.48 8.67
C PRO A 483 -2.54 25.59 9.75
N SER A 484 -1.60 26.55 9.63
CA SER A 484 -0.56 26.77 10.66
C SER A 484 -1.18 27.09 12.02
N ASP A 485 -2.12 28.02 12.05
CA ASP A 485 -2.73 28.52 13.29
C ASP A 485 -3.71 27.50 13.87
N GLU A 486 -4.53 26.86 13.03
CA GLU A 486 -5.59 25.94 13.48
C GLU A 486 -5.06 24.56 13.89
N LEU A 487 -3.99 24.08 13.21
CA LEU A 487 -3.53 22.69 13.36
C LEU A 487 -2.11 22.59 13.93
N TYR A 488 -1.24 23.57 13.68
CA TYR A 488 0.20 23.41 13.91
C TYR A 488 0.78 24.43 14.92
N ASP A 489 -0.04 24.94 15.84
CA ASP A 489 0.35 25.91 16.88
C ASP A 489 1.10 27.13 16.33
N SER A 490 0.74 27.60 15.13
CA SER A 490 1.41 28.71 14.43
C SER A 490 2.91 28.48 14.16
N LYS A 491 3.39 27.22 14.09
CA LYS A 491 4.81 26.89 13.91
C LYS A 491 5.28 26.81 12.45
N LEU A 492 4.37 26.85 11.47
CA LEU A 492 4.77 26.76 10.06
C LEU A 492 5.33 28.08 9.56
N ILE A 493 6.40 28.00 8.75
CA ILE A 493 7.08 29.13 8.14
C ILE A 493 7.12 28.92 6.64
N ALA A 494 6.65 29.89 5.85
CA ALA A 494 6.76 29.84 4.40
C ALA A 494 8.19 30.17 3.96
N ALA A 495 8.81 29.29 3.18
CA ALA A 495 10.12 29.58 2.59
C ALA A 495 10.04 30.78 1.64
N ASP A 496 11.13 31.54 1.53
CA ASP A 496 11.19 32.75 0.70
C ASP A 496 10.78 32.50 -0.76
N ALA A 497 11.08 31.31 -1.30
CA ALA A 497 10.73 30.92 -2.66
C ALA A 497 9.22 30.77 -2.91
N VAL A 498 8.41 30.61 -1.87
CA VAL A 498 6.95 30.40 -2.00
C VAL A 498 6.10 31.43 -1.27
N LYS A 499 6.68 32.16 -0.29
CA LYS A 499 5.91 33.02 0.62
C LYS A 499 4.99 34.03 -0.07
N ALA A 500 5.41 34.55 -1.22
CA ALA A 500 4.71 35.59 -1.98
C ALA A 500 4.33 35.16 -3.41
N ARG A 501 4.42 33.86 -3.73
CA ARG A 501 4.21 33.36 -5.10
C ARG A 501 2.73 33.41 -5.50
N LEU A 502 2.41 34.11 -6.59
CA LEU A 502 1.06 34.18 -7.15
C LEU A 502 0.99 33.51 -8.53
N LEU A 503 -0.24 33.32 -9.06
CA LEU A 503 -0.45 32.72 -10.38
C LEU A 503 0.08 33.61 -11.50
N LYS A 504 -0.04 34.94 -11.37
CA LYS A 504 0.52 35.91 -12.33
C LYS A 504 2.05 35.86 -12.46
N ASP A 505 2.75 35.27 -11.48
CA ASP A 505 4.22 35.19 -11.44
C ASP A 505 4.74 33.88 -12.06
N LEU A 506 3.86 33.07 -12.66
CA LEU A 506 4.27 31.87 -13.37
C LEU A 506 5.05 32.22 -14.65
N GLU A 507 5.88 31.30 -15.11
CA GLU A 507 6.70 31.48 -16.33
C GLU A 507 5.87 31.48 -17.62
N TYR A 508 4.57 31.19 -17.52
CA TYR A 508 3.61 31.21 -18.62
C TYR A 508 2.94 32.59 -18.72
N ASP A 509 2.39 32.91 -19.89
CA ASP A 509 1.62 34.14 -20.08
C ASP A 509 0.27 34.02 -19.36
N VAL A 510 0.22 34.51 -18.11
CA VAL A 510 -0.97 34.49 -17.25
C VAL A 510 -1.53 35.90 -17.18
N GLU A 511 -2.79 36.07 -17.60
CA GLU A 511 -3.47 37.36 -17.52
C GLU A 511 -3.57 37.83 -16.07
N ASN A 512 -3.22 39.10 -15.87
CA ASN A 512 -3.29 39.75 -14.56
C ASN A 512 -4.73 40.20 -14.28
N ASN A 513 -5.43 39.48 -13.40
CA ASN A 513 -6.82 39.72 -13.01
C ASN A 513 -7.07 39.39 -11.53
N GLU A 514 -8.31 39.50 -11.07
CA GLU A 514 -8.67 39.24 -9.66
C GLU A 514 -8.38 37.79 -9.24
N ASP A 515 -8.49 36.83 -10.18
CA ASP A 515 -8.24 35.41 -9.93
C ASP A 515 -6.74 35.07 -9.82
N THR A 516 -5.87 35.84 -10.48
CA THR A 516 -4.43 35.56 -10.57
C THR A 516 -3.56 36.42 -9.65
N THR A 517 -4.15 37.48 -9.07
CA THR A 517 -3.48 38.41 -8.15
C THR A 517 -3.68 38.08 -6.68
N GLU A 518 -4.72 37.31 -6.34
CA GLU A 518 -4.97 36.88 -4.98
C GLU A 518 -4.66 35.38 -4.80
N PRO A 519 -4.04 34.99 -3.67
CA PRO A 519 -3.69 33.59 -3.42
C PRO A 519 -4.84 32.76 -2.82
N VAL A 520 -5.93 33.40 -2.37
CA VAL A 520 -7.11 32.74 -1.78
C VAL A 520 -8.36 33.49 -2.22
N ILE A 521 -9.31 32.75 -2.80
CA ILE A 521 -10.62 33.25 -3.22
C ILE A 521 -11.66 32.28 -2.66
N PHE A 522 -12.70 32.83 -2.01
CA PHE A 522 -13.82 32.07 -1.50
C PHE A 522 -15.09 32.54 -2.20
N ILE A 523 -15.69 31.67 -3.03
CA ILE A 523 -16.94 31.96 -3.73
C ILE A 523 -18.07 31.31 -2.93
N ASP A 524 -18.87 32.15 -2.28
CA ASP A 524 -20.03 31.69 -1.51
C ASP A 524 -21.19 31.36 -2.45
N THR A 525 -21.65 30.10 -2.41
CA THR A 525 -22.81 29.62 -3.18
C THR A 525 -24.12 29.69 -2.38
N GLN A 526 -24.05 30.12 -1.11
CA GLN A 526 -25.23 30.28 -0.26
C GLN A 526 -26.18 31.32 -0.85
N GLY A 527 -27.45 30.93 -1.02
CA GLY A 527 -28.50 31.79 -1.58
C GLY A 527 -28.63 31.72 -3.11
N GLY A 528 -27.79 30.95 -3.80
CA GLY A 528 -27.98 30.59 -5.21
C GLY A 528 -28.71 29.25 -5.40
N ASP A 529 -29.04 28.92 -6.65
CA ASP A 529 -29.63 27.63 -7.04
C ASP A 529 -28.52 26.58 -7.23
N PHE A 530 -27.91 26.14 -6.13
CA PHE A 530 -26.84 25.13 -6.12
C PHE A 530 -27.28 23.87 -5.34
N PRO A 531 -28.25 23.09 -5.85
CA PRO A 531 -28.80 21.96 -5.12
C PRO A 531 -27.82 20.78 -5.06
N GLU A 532 -27.64 20.24 -3.86
CA GLU A 532 -26.97 18.96 -3.64
C GLU A 532 -27.90 17.80 -4.04
N ARG A 533 -27.38 16.82 -4.78
CA ARG A 533 -28.08 15.60 -5.17
C ARG A 533 -27.40 14.37 -4.57
N ASN A 534 -28.21 13.45 -4.06
CA ASN A 534 -27.79 12.10 -3.73
C ASN A 534 -27.91 11.22 -4.98
N GLU A 535 -26.99 10.29 -5.21
CA GLU A 535 -27.07 9.35 -6.34
C GLU A 535 -28.34 8.45 -6.30
N ASP A 536 -29.00 8.36 -5.14
CA ASP A 536 -30.24 7.59 -4.93
C ASP A 536 -31.52 8.28 -5.47
N ASP A 537 -31.48 9.58 -5.79
CA ASP A 537 -32.65 10.37 -6.22
C ASP A 537 -32.96 10.26 -7.74
N ASP A 538 -32.28 9.37 -8.44
CA ASP A 538 -32.50 9.07 -9.87
C ASP A 538 -33.85 8.34 -10.07
N LYS A 539 -34.93 9.12 -10.21
CA LYS A 539 -36.34 8.65 -10.32
C LYS A 539 -36.61 7.71 -11.50
N GLU A 540 -35.71 7.59 -12.48
CA GLU A 540 -35.87 6.72 -13.65
C GLU A 540 -35.49 5.24 -13.39
N ASN A 541 -34.79 4.89 -12.29
CA ASN A 541 -34.38 3.50 -12.05
C ASN A 541 -34.26 3.12 -10.55
N PRO A 542 -35.38 2.92 -9.83
CA PRO A 542 -35.41 2.61 -8.38
C PRO A 542 -34.88 1.21 -7.98
N LYS A 543 -34.28 0.45 -8.89
CA LYS A 543 -33.67 -0.88 -8.62
C LYS A 543 -32.15 -0.88 -8.55
N LYS A 544 -31.49 0.27 -8.74
CA LYS A 544 -30.06 0.40 -8.48
C LYS A 544 -29.87 0.54 -6.96
N GLY A 545 -29.72 -0.58 -6.26
CA GLY A 545 -29.15 -0.54 -4.92
C GLY A 545 -27.75 0.04 -4.99
N SER A 546 -27.44 0.98 -4.09
CA SER A 546 -26.20 1.76 -4.04
C SER A 546 -24.96 0.95 -4.41
N LEU A 547 -24.34 1.37 -5.52
CA LEU A 547 -23.09 0.84 -6.03
C LEU A 547 -21.89 1.72 -5.62
N HIS A 548 -22.18 2.92 -5.10
CA HIS A 548 -21.22 3.96 -4.72
C HIS A 548 -21.60 4.66 -3.39
N GLY A 549 -21.99 3.91 -2.35
CA GLY A 549 -22.21 4.46 -1.00
C GLY A 549 -23.16 5.68 -0.94
N GLU A 550 -23.01 6.51 0.10
CA GLU A 550 -23.69 7.80 0.29
C GLU A 550 -22.92 8.94 -0.44
N SER A 551 -22.67 8.78 -1.74
CA SER A 551 -22.04 9.83 -2.56
C SER A 551 -22.99 11.00 -2.81
N LYS A 552 -22.44 12.23 -2.82
CA LYS A 552 -23.18 13.47 -3.08
C LYS A 552 -22.55 14.26 -4.21
N SER A 553 -23.38 14.99 -4.95
CA SER A 553 -22.94 15.80 -6.09
C SER A 553 -23.65 17.15 -6.16
N ASN A 554 -22.98 18.16 -6.72
CA ASN A 554 -23.56 19.47 -7.00
C ASN A 554 -23.14 19.92 -8.41
N GLU A 555 -24.04 19.77 -9.38
CA GLU A 555 -23.78 20.07 -10.80
C GLU A 555 -23.48 21.56 -11.02
N MET A 556 -24.09 22.44 -10.22
CA MET A 556 -23.94 23.88 -10.36
C MET A 556 -22.61 24.36 -9.81
N GLU A 557 -22.14 23.78 -8.71
CA GLU A 557 -20.78 24.01 -8.21
C GLU A 557 -19.75 23.49 -9.23
N ALA A 558 -19.99 22.33 -9.84
CA ALA A 558 -19.12 21.82 -10.91
C ALA A 558 -19.08 22.76 -12.13
N ALA A 559 -20.22 23.35 -12.51
CA ALA A 559 -20.28 24.35 -13.57
C ALA A 559 -19.52 25.64 -13.21
N LEU A 560 -19.61 26.08 -11.95
CA LEU A 560 -18.86 27.22 -11.43
C LEU A 560 -17.34 26.96 -11.44
N VAL A 561 -16.90 25.80 -10.97
CA VAL A 561 -15.48 25.38 -11.05
C VAL A 561 -15.01 25.35 -12.50
N ARG A 562 -15.83 24.83 -13.42
CA ARG A 562 -15.50 24.85 -14.86
C ARG A 562 -15.36 26.28 -15.41
N LEU A 563 -16.14 27.23 -14.92
CA LEU A 563 -16.01 28.64 -15.31
C LEU A 563 -14.71 29.24 -14.80
N HIS A 564 -14.32 28.95 -13.56
CA HIS A 564 -13.10 29.48 -12.93
C HIS A 564 -11.80 28.84 -13.47
N VAL A 565 -11.84 27.58 -13.92
CA VAL A 565 -10.66 26.88 -14.48
C VAL A 565 -10.34 27.29 -15.93
N LYS A 566 -11.30 27.90 -16.63
CA LYS A 566 -11.11 28.39 -18.02
C LYS A 566 -10.33 29.68 -18.04
#